data_AF-A0A2E6QL02-F1
#
_entry.id   AF-A0A2E6QL02-F1
#
_cell.length_a   1.000
_cell.length_b   1.000
_cell.length_c   1.000
_cell.angle_alpha   90.00
_cell.angle_beta   90.00
_cell.angle_gamma   90.00
#
_symmetry.space_group_name_H-M   'P 1'
#
loop_
_entity.id
_entity.type
_entity.pdbx_description
1 polymer ?
#
loop_
_entity_poly.entity_id
_entity_poly.type
_entity_poly.pdbx_seq_one_letter_code
_entity_poly.pdbx_strand_id
1 'polypeptide(L)'
;MANLVDFTKRGAIGVITVNNPPVNALSVGVPQGIISGIEAGLADADVKAMVLVGGGRTFISGADINEFGNPPPPGNANIHDVIKALEAAGKPVVAGVHGTALGGGLEVAMGCH
;
A
#
# COMPACT_ATOMS: atom_id res chain seq x y z
N MET A 1 -13.13 -0.89 -14.28
CA MET A 1 -11.70 -0.63 -14.03
C MET A 1 -11.32 -1.44 -12.81
N ALA A 2 -10.18 -2.14 -12.82
CA ALA A 2 -9.69 -2.78 -11.61
C ALA A 2 -9.24 -1.69 -10.62
N ASN A 3 -9.48 -1.88 -9.33
CA ASN A 3 -8.98 -0.96 -8.31
C ASN A 3 -7.45 -1.05 -8.26
N LEU A 4 -6.79 0.09 -8.03
CA LEU A 4 -5.33 0.13 -7.87
C LEU A 4 -4.86 -0.58 -6.60
N VAL A 5 -5.72 -0.64 -5.58
CA VAL A 5 -5.48 -1.34 -4.32
C VAL A 5 -6.78 -2.00 -3.87
N ASP A 6 -6.72 -3.28 -3.51
CA ASP A 6 -7.86 -4.03 -2.99
C ASP A 6 -7.64 -4.41 -1.54
N PHE A 7 -8.72 -4.44 -0.74
CA PHE A 7 -8.73 -5.01 0.60
C PHE A 7 -9.63 -6.24 0.63
N THR A 8 -9.10 -7.37 1.09
CA THR A 8 -9.88 -8.60 1.30
C THR A 8 -9.59 -9.20 2.68
N LYS A 9 -10.52 -9.94 3.24
CA LYS A 9 -10.36 -10.60 4.54
C LYS A 9 -10.15 -12.11 4.36
N ARG A 10 -9.14 -12.66 5.02
CA ARG A 10 -8.88 -14.11 5.10
C ARG A 10 -8.84 -14.51 6.57
N GLY A 11 -9.97 -15.00 7.08
CA GLY A 11 -10.14 -15.24 8.52
C GLY A 11 -9.97 -13.93 9.30
N ALA A 12 -8.98 -13.89 10.19
CA ALA A 12 -8.66 -12.72 11.01
C ALA A 12 -7.64 -11.76 10.36
N ILE A 13 -7.22 -12.01 9.11
CA ILE A 13 -6.19 -11.23 8.44
C ILE A 13 -6.78 -10.38 7.32
N GLY A 14 -6.55 -9.07 7.36
CA GLY A 14 -6.79 -8.18 6.23
C GLY A 14 -5.65 -8.27 5.21
N VAL A 15 -5.97 -8.36 3.93
CA VAL A 15 -5.00 -8.47 2.83
C VAL A 15 -5.17 -7.25 1.95
N ILE A 16 -4.18 -6.34 2.01
CA ILE A 16 -4.09 -5.14 1.20
C ILE A 16 -3.23 -5.47 -0.02
N THR A 17 -3.81 -5.52 -1.21
CA THR A 17 -3.12 -5.90 -2.45
C THR A 17 -2.97 -4.70 -3.36
N VAL A 18 -1.74 -4.27 -3.64
CA VAL A 18 -1.47 -3.24 -4.65
C VAL A 18 -1.48 -3.88 -6.04
N ASN A 19 -2.40 -3.45 -6.90
CA ASN A 19 -2.64 -3.95 -8.25
C ASN A 19 -2.43 -2.84 -9.29
N ASN A 20 -1.20 -2.34 -9.41
CA ASN A 20 -0.83 -1.30 -10.37
C ASN A 20 0.24 -1.83 -11.37
N PRO A 21 -0.15 -2.70 -12.32
CA PRO A 21 0.80 -3.32 -13.23
C PRO A 21 1.52 -2.28 -14.12
N PRO A 22 2.74 -2.57 -14.58
CA PRO A 22 3.41 -3.88 -14.50
C PRO A 22 4.24 -4.10 -13.22
N VAL A 23 4.56 -3.04 -12.47
CA VAL A 23 5.58 -3.08 -11.40
C VAL A 23 5.09 -2.54 -10.05
N ASN A 24 3.78 -2.30 -9.93
CA ASN A 24 3.16 -1.73 -8.74
C ASN A 24 3.80 -0.39 -8.34
N ALA A 25 3.99 0.50 -9.31
CA ALA A 25 4.54 1.83 -9.04
C ALA A 25 3.60 2.62 -8.10
N LEU A 26 4.17 3.49 -7.27
CA LEU A 26 3.43 4.43 -6.42
C LEU A 26 2.91 5.61 -7.25
N SER A 27 2.05 5.35 -8.23
CA SER A 27 1.38 6.37 -9.03
C SER A 27 0.25 7.04 -8.23
N VAL A 28 -0.31 8.12 -8.78
CA VAL A 28 -1.50 8.78 -8.26
C VAL A 28 -2.60 7.76 -7.93
N GLY A 29 -3.12 7.84 -6.70
CA GLY A 29 -4.19 6.99 -6.19
C GLY A 29 -3.71 5.73 -5.44
N VAL A 30 -2.50 5.22 -5.72
CA VAL A 30 -1.98 4.04 -4.99
C VAL A 30 -1.77 4.33 -3.49
N PRO A 31 -1.13 5.44 -3.07
CA PRO A 31 -1.00 5.77 -1.65
C PRO A 31 -2.34 5.85 -0.92
N GLN A 32 -3.33 6.51 -1.53
CA GLN A 32 -4.67 6.62 -0.96
C GLN A 32 -5.34 5.25 -0.81
N GLY A 33 -5.19 4.38 -1.82
CA GLY A 33 -5.73 3.02 -1.76
C GLY A 33 -5.11 2.18 -0.64
N ILE A 34 -3.81 2.32 -0.38
CA ILE A 34 -3.13 1.63 0.73
C ILE A 34 -3.70 2.13 2.07
N ILE A 35 -3.82 3.45 2.25
CA ILE A 35 -4.37 4.06 3.46
C ILE A 35 -5.80 3.57 3.71
N SER A 36 -6.65 3.57 2.68
CA SER A 36 -8.03 3.07 2.82
C SER A 36 -8.08 1.58 3.16
N GLY A 37 -7.14 0.77 2.68
CA GLY A 37 -6.99 -0.63 3.09
C GLY A 37 -6.60 -0.79 4.56
N ILE A 38 -5.70 0.05 5.06
CA ILE A 38 -5.32 0.10 6.47
C ILE A 38 -6.53 0.50 7.33
N GLU A 39 -7.22 1.58 6.97
CA GLU A 39 -8.42 2.07 7.68
C GLU A 39 -9.52 1.01 7.73
N ALA A 40 -9.76 0.29 6.63
CA ALA A 40 -10.73 -0.81 6.59
C ALA A 40 -10.36 -1.95 7.56
N GLY A 41 -9.08 -2.34 7.59
CA GLY A 41 -8.60 -3.36 8.53
C GLY A 41 -8.60 -2.90 9.99
N LEU A 42 -8.39 -1.62 10.25
CA LEU A 42 -8.50 -1.04 11.59
C LEU A 42 -9.95 -1.02 12.08
N ALA A 43 -10.91 -0.64 11.22
CA ALA A 43 -12.33 -0.55 11.55
C ALA A 43 -13.01 -1.92 11.80
N ASP A 44 -12.53 -3.01 11.18
CA ASP A 44 -13.10 -4.35 11.36
C ASP A 44 -12.59 -5.02 12.65
N ALA A 45 -13.47 -5.22 13.64
CA ALA A 45 -13.12 -5.81 14.94
C ALA A 45 -12.61 -7.27 14.87
N ASP A 46 -12.97 -8.01 13.83
CA ASP A 46 -12.50 -9.39 13.62
C ASP A 46 -11.10 -9.43 13.01
N VAL A 47 -10.66 -8.36 12.34
CA VAL A 47 -9.30 -8.26 11.80
C VAL A 47 -8.34 -8.02 12.96
N LYS A 48 -7.35 -8.91 13.09
CA LYS A 48 -6.31 -8.87 14.14
C LYS A 48 -4.97 -8.36 13.62
N ALA A 49 -4.69 -8.56 12.34
CA ALA A 49 -3.50 -8.03 11.66
C ALA A 49 -3.78 -7.89 10.16
N MET A 50 -2.91 -7.17 9.47
CA MET A 50 -2.97 -6.98 8.03
C MET A 50 -1.68 -7.42 7.37
N VAL A 51 -1.76 -7.80 6.09
CA VAL A 51 -0.61 -8.01 5.23
C VAL A 51 -0.73 -7.12 4.00
N LEU A 52 0.31 -6.34 3.71
CA LEU A 52 0.45 -5.54 2.50
C LEU A 52 1.27 -6.34 1.47
N VAL A 53 0.69 -6.59 0.31
CA VAL A 53 1.29 -7.39 -0.77
C VAL A 53 1.16 -6.69 -2.11
N GLY A 54 2.04 -7.02 -3.05
CA GLY A 54 1.88 -6.66 -4.46
C GLY A 54 1.12 -7.74 -5.22
N GLY A 55 0.25 -7.35 -6.14
CA GLY A 55 -0.31 -8.24 -7.14
C GLY A 55 0.68 -8.51 -8.27
N GLY A 56 0.46 -9.59 -9.02
CA GLY A 56 1.29 -9.92 -10.17
C GLY A 56 2.72 -10.29 -9.80
N ARG A 57 3.72 -9.68 -10.45
CA ARG A 57 5.10 -10.19 -10.49
C ARG A 57 6.04 -9.63 -9.43
N THR A 58 5.65 -8.57 -8.73
CA THR A 58 6.54 -7.86 -7.80
C THR A 58 5.75 -7.12 -6.73
N PHE A 59 6.39 -6.80 -5.61
CA PHE A 59 5.94 -5.76 -4.68
C PHE A 59 6.03 -4.37 -5.33
N ILE A 60 6.00 -3.30 -4.54
CA ILE A 60 6.07 -1.92 -5.03
C ILE A 60 7.49 -1.61 -5.52
N SER A 61 7.64 -1.25 -6.80
CA SER A 61 8.97 -1.00 -7.40
C SER A 61 9.37 0.48 -7.48
N GLY A 62 8.87 1.29 -6.55
CA GLY A 62 9.20 2.71 -6.43
C GLY A 62 8.15 3.65 -6.99
N ALA A 63 8.54 4.91 -7.17
CA ALA A 63 7.66 5.95 -7.68
C ALA A 63 7.42 5.81 -9.20
N ASP A 64 6.30 6.33 -9.68
CA ASP A 64 6.03 6.39 -11.11
C ASP A 64 6.86 7.51 -11.77
N ILE A 65 7.84 7.13 -12.59
CA ILE A 65 8.73 8.07 -13.28
C ILE A 65 7.95 8.95 -14.27
N ASN A 66 6.81 8.49 -14.80
CA ASN A 66 6.00 9.28 -15.72
C ASN A 66 5.34 10.48 -15.02
N GLU A 67 5.22 10.43 -13.69
CA GLU A 67 4.68 11.52 -12.89
C GLU A 67 5.76 12.53 -12.47
N PHE A 68 7.05 12.24 -12.72
CA PHE A 68 8.14 13.12 -12.31
C PHE A 68 8.07 14.46 -13.03
N GLY A 69 8.22 15.55 -12.27
CA GLY A 69 8.13 16.91 -12.79
C GLY A 69 6.70 17.47 -12.86
N ASN A 70 5.68 16.64 -12.60
CA ASN A 70 4.31 17.11 -12.45
C ASN A 70 4.00 17.35 -10.96
N PRO A 71 3.34 18.46 -10.60
CA PRO A 71 2.84 18.62 -9.23
C PRO A 71 1.78 17.55 -8.95
N PRO A 72 1.80 16.91 -7.77
CA PRO A 72 0.74 15.97 -7.41
C PRO A 72 -0.60 16.70 -7.36
N PRO A 73 -1.72 16.03 -7.75
CA PRO A 73 -3.04 16.63 -7.63
C PRO A 73 -3.32 17.09 -6.20
N PRO A 74 -3.94 18.28 -6.00
CA PRO A 74 -4.27 18.76 -4.67
C PRO A 74 -5.12 17.76 -3.90
N GLY A 75 -4.74 17.49 -2.63
CA GLY A 75 -5.48 16.59 -1.75
C GLY A 75 -5.14 15.10 -1.91
N ASN A 76 -4.23 14.72 -2.81
CA ASN A 76 -3.79 13.34 -2.91
C ASN A 76 -2.84 12.96 -1.77
N ALA A 77 -3.06 11.77 -1.21
CA ALA A 77 -2.10 11.15 -0.31
C ALA A 77 -0.77 10.85 -1.03
N ASN A 78 0.32 10.98 -0.29
CA ASN A 78 1.66 10.63 -0.73
C ASN A 78 2.25 9.48 0.12
N ILE A 79 3.48 9.08 -0.20
CA ILE A 79 4.17 8.01 0.50
C ILE A 79 4.37 8.27 2.00
N HIS A 80 4.62 9.51 2.41
CA HIS A 80 4.78 9.84 3.83
C HIS A 80 3.47 9.69 4.59
N ASP A 81 2.33 9.92 3.94
CA ASP A 81 1.01 9.69 4.56
C ASP A 81 0.76 8.19 4.76
N VAL A 82 1.18 7.35 3.80
CA VAL A 82 1.16 5.88 3.95
C VAL A 82 2.03 5.43 5.12
N ILE A 83 3.27 5.92 5.19
CA ILE A 83 4.19 5.54 6.28
C ILE A 83 3.62 5.96 7.63
N LYS A 84 3.11 7.19 7.76
CA LYS A 84 2.45 7.65 8.99
C LYS A 84 1.23 6.78 9.36
N ALA A 85 0.44 6.36 8.37
CA ALA A 85 -0.71 5.49 8.61
C ALA A 85 -0.28 4.08 9.08
N LEU A 86 0.81 3.55 8.54
CA LEU A 86 1.39 2.28 8.99
C LEU A 86 1.95 2.38 10.41
N GLU A 87 2.73 3.42 10.71
CA GLU A 87 3.29 3.69 12.04
C GLU A 87 2.20 3.92 13.11
N ALA A 88 1.10 4.57 12.74
CA ALA A 88 -0.03 4.84 13.64
C ALA A 88 -1.03 3.66 13.73
N ALA A 89 -0.85 2.59 12.96
CA ALA A 89 -1.81 1.51 12.92
C ALA A 89 -1.86 0.76 14.27
N GLY A 90 -3.02 0.79 14.92
CA GLY A 90 -3.23 0.06 16.19
C GLY A 90 -3.29 -1.47 16.05
N LYS A 91 -3.06 -2.01 14.84
CA LYS A 91 -2.99 -3.45 14.54
C LYS A 91 -1.74 -3.69 13.70
N PRO A 92 -1.00 -4.81 13.90
CA PRO A 92 0.18 -5.12 13.10
C PRO A 92 -0.12 -5.15 11.60
N VAL A 93 0.79 -4.59 10.81
CA VAL A 93 0.77 -4.63 9.34
C VAL A 93 2.09 -5.21 8.89
N VAL A 94 2.06 -6.36 8.22
CA VAL A 94 3.26 -7.07 7.74
C VAL A 94 3.44 -6.84 6.24
N ALA A 95 4.65 -6.54 5.78
CA ALA A 95 4.96 -6.48 4.36
C ALA A 95 5.25 -7.89 3.80
N GLY A 96 4.40 -8.37 2.89
CA GLY A 96 4.64 -9.60 2.13
C GLY A 96 5.39 -9.28 0.83
N VAL A 97 6.71 -9.16 0.90
CA VAL A 97 7.55 -8.75 -0.23
C VAL A 97 7.92 -9.95 -1.10
N HIS A 98 7.55 -9.90 -2.39
CA HIS A 98 8.07 -10.78 -3.45
C HIS A 98 8.60 -9.93 -4.61
N GLY A 99 9.52 -10.48 -5.40
CA GLY A 99 10.14 -9.72 -6.49
C GLY A 99 10.95 -8.54 -5.96
N THR A 100 10.62 -7.31 -6.36
CA THR A 100 11.38 -6.10 -6.03
C THR A 100 10.60 -5.15 -5.11
N ALA A 101 11.32 -4.59 -4.13
CA ALA A 101 10.92 -3.43 -3.33
C ALA A 101 11.99 -2.35 -3.48
N LEU A 102 11.73 -1.30 -4.27
CA LEU A 102 12.74 -0.31 -4.65
C LEU A 102 12.32 1.11 -4.24
N GLY A 103 13.27 1.91 -3.76
CA GLY A 103 13.03 3.30 -3.36
C GLY A 103 11.85 3.42 -2.42
N GLY A 104 10.84 4.20 -2.80
CA GLY A 104 9.60 4.33 -2.02
C GLY A 104 8.88 3.02 -1.71
N GLY A 105 9.02 1.98 -2.55
CA GLY A 105 8.50 0.67 -2.24
C GLY A 105 9.18 -0.01 -1.05
N LEU A 106 10.50 0.20 -0.90
CA LEU A 106 11.24 -0.26 0.28
C LEU A 106 10.89 0.58 1.51
N GLU A 107 10.71 1.89 1.36
CA GLU A 107 10.28 2.77 2.46
C GLU A 107 8.91 2.36 3.02
N VAL A 108 7.94 2.04 2.15
CA VAL A 108 6.64 1.50 2.57
C VAL A 108 6.79 0.16 3.28
N ALA A 109 7.65 -0.73 2.79
CA ALA A 109 7.92 -2.01 3.45
C ALA A 109 8.57 -1.83 4.83
N MET A 110 9.47 -0.86 5.00
CA MET A 110 10.09 -0.54 6.29
C MET A 110 9.14 0.15 7.27
N GLY A 111 8.10 0.82 6.79
CA GLY A 111 7.04 1.39 7.65
C GLY A 111 6.10 0.34 8.24
N CYS A 112 6.16 -0.90 7.77
CA CYS A 112 5.42 -2.02 8.36
C CYS A 112 6.06 -2.48 9.69
N HIS A 113 5.32 -3.28 10.47
CA HIS A 113 5.72 -3.85 11.76
C HIS A 113 6.37 -5.24 11.59
#